data_AF-A0A1V5UTD8-F1
#
_entry.id   AF-A0A1V5UTD8-F1
#
_cell.length_a   1.000
_cell.length_b   1.000
_cell.length_c   1.000
_cell.angle_alpha   90.00
_cell.angle_beta   90.00
_cell.angle_gamma   90.00
#
_symmetry.space_group_name_H-M   'P 1'
#
loop_
_entity.id
_entity.type
_entity.pdbx_description
1 polymer ?
#
loop_
_entity_poly.entity_id
_entity_poly.type
_entity_poly.pdbx_seq_one_letter_code
_entity_poly.pdbx_strand_id
1 'polypeptide(L)'
;MERKTFFILAMVLGMALGATAVEQGGIHFGFWYRAPGSVVDSDLKGVGIGLPIYAGKKVDGAALSIIANSNETVNGFQGSWLAYNIADTMAGCQLAFVNLIQKIAEGPTFQIGFYNQCETRGIQIGLVNNGRDNAIFQWGLVNINRHGAMPFMILFNFGKKVQ
;
A
#
# COMPACT_ATOMS: atom_id res chain seq x y z
N MET A 1 6.19 -14.50 18.71
CA MET A 1 5.06 -14.46 17.75
C MET A 1 4.87 -15.86 17.23
N GLU A 2 3.80 -16.54 17.64
CA GLU A 2 3.63 -17.97 17.35
C GLU A 2 3.29 -18.21 15.88
N ARG A 3 3.82 -19.30 15.31
CA ARG A 3 3.64 -19.72 13.90
C ARG A 3 2.17 -19.65 13.44
N LYS A 4 1.23 -19.89 14.36
CA LYS A 4 -0.22 -19.86 14.15
C LYS A 4 -0.75 -18.46 13.80
N THR A 5 -0.27 -17.41 14.48
CA THR A 5 -0.71 -16.03 14.23
C THR A 5 -0.26 -15.54 12.86
N PHE A 6 0.96 -15.91 12.44
CA PHE A 6 1.47 -15.62 11.10
C PHE A 6 0.66 -16.35 10.02
N PHE A 7 0.34 -17.63 10.23
CA PHE A 7 -0.51 -18.40 9.34
C PHE A 7 -1.91 -17.79 9.20
N ILE A 8 -2.53 -17.36 10.30
CA ILE A 8 -3.86 -16.72 10.27
C ILE A 8 -3.81 -15.39 9.53
N LEU A 9 -2.80 -14.54 9.79
CA LEU A 9 -2.66 -13.26 9.10
C LEU A 9 -2.43 -13.46 7.59
N ALA A 10 -1.57 -14.42 7.22
CA ALA A 10 -1.33 -14.80 5.83
C ALA A 10 -2.60 -15.39 5.16
N MET A 11 -3.43 -16.13 5.90
CA MET A 11 -4.71 -16.63 5.42
C MET A 11 -5.72 -15.50 5.21
N VAL A 12 -5.81 -14.55 6.14
CA VAL A 12 -6.72 -13.40 6.03
C VAL A 12 -6.31 -12.49 4.87
N LEU A 13 -5.00 -12.21 4.73
CA LEU A 13 -4.44 -11.53 3.56
C LEU A 13 -4.73 -12.34 2.29
N GLY A 14 -4.47 -13.65 2.29
CA GLY A 14 -4.72 -14.54 1.16
C GLY A 14 -6.20 -14.64 0.77
N MET A 15 -7.12 -14.54 1.72
CA MET A 15 -8.57 -14.53 1.47
C MET A 15 -9.05 -13.18 0.93
N ALA A 16 -8.50 -12.06 1.43
CA ALA A 16 -8.78 -10.74 0.85
C ALA A 16 -8.22 -10.61 -0.58
N LEU A 17 -7.02 -11.16 -0.82
CA LEU A 17 -6.40 -11.27 -2.13
C LEU A 17 -7.17 -12.24 -3.05
N GLY A 18 -7.67 -13.35 -2.51
CA GLY A 18 -8.44 -14.35 -3.23
C GLY A 18 -9.83 -13.87 -3.63
N ALA A 19 -10.54 -13.18 -2.72
CA ALA A 19 -11.85 -12.61 -3.00
C ALA A 19 -11.80 -11.54 -4.11
N THR A 20 -10.72 -10.76 -4.17
CA THR A 20 -10.51 -9.76 -5.23
C THR A 20 -10.05 -10.37 -6.56
N ALA A 21 -9.33 -11.50 -6.53
CA ALA A 21 -8.88 -12.21 -7.73
C ALA A 21 -9.97 -13.07 -8.40
N VAL A 22 -10.87 -13.66 -7.62
CA VAL A 22 -11.83 -14.69 -8.08
C VAL A 22 -13.05 -14.10 -8.78
N GLU A 23 -13.42 -12.85 -8.50
CA GLU A 23 -14.72 -12.36 -8.96
C GLU A 23 -14.70 -11.73 -10.36
N GLN A 24 -13.64 -11.04 -10.84
CA GLN A 24 -13.74 -10.27 -12.10
C GLN A 24 -12.51 -9.98 -13.01
N GLY A 25 -11.27 -10.48 -12.84
CA GLY A 25 -10.29 -10.16 -13.89
C GLY A 25 -8.86 -10.68 -13.80
N GLY A 26 -8.16 -10.47 -14.92
CA GLY A 26 -6.99 -11.22 -15.39
C GLY A 26 -5.74 -11.15 -14.53
N ILE A 27 -4.76 -11.96 -14.92
CA ILE A 27 -3.42 -11.98 -14.34
C ILE A 27 -2.49 -11.20 -15.26
N HIS A 28 -1.83 -10.16 -14.74
CA HIS A 28 -0.84 -9.39 -15.49
C HIS A 28 0.56 -9.72 -14.99
N PHE A 29 1.50 -9.94 -15.91
CA PHE A 29 2.91 -10.14 -15.58
C PHE A 29 3.72 -8.91 -15.92
N GLY A 30 4.27 -8.27 -14.89
CA GLY A 30 5.23 -7.18 -15.00
C GLY A 30 6.66 -7.72 -14.93
N PHE A 31 7.57 -7.11 -15.67
CA PHE A 31 8.99 -7.40 -15.58
C PHE A 31 9.77 -6.20 -15.07
N TRP A 32 9.52 -5.03 -15.63
CA TRP A 32 10.27 -3.81 -15.32
C TRP A 32 9.38 -2.57 -15.36
N TYR A 33 9.96 -1.43 -15.02
CA TYR A 33 9.33 -0.15 -15.34
C TYR A 33 9.03 -0.10 -16.82
N ARG A 34 7.76 0.15 -17.13
CA ARG A 34 7.25 0.30 -18.49
C ARG A 34 7.39 -0.98 -19.36
N ALA A 35 7.59 -2.15 -18.76
CA ALA A 35 7.72 -3.41 -19.49
C ALA A 35 7.02 -4.59 -18.77
N PRO A 36 6.21 -5.38 -19.48
CA PRO A 36 5.84 -5.25 -20.90
C PRO A 36 4.89 -4.07 -21.14
N GLY A 37 4.93 -3.48 -22.34
CA GLY A 37 4.07 -2.33 -22.71
C GLY A 37 2.58 -2.59 -22.50
N SER A 38 2.16 -3.85 -22.62
CA SER A 38 0.78 -4.29 -22.38
C SER A 38 0.28 -4.07 -20.96
N VAL A 39 1.16 -3.95 -19.96
CA VAL A 39 0.79 -3.71 -18.55
C VAL A 39 0.74 -2.23 -18.22
N VAL A 40 1.60 -1.44 -18.86
CA VAL A 40 1.81 -0.01 -18.56
C VAL A 40 0.53 0.79 -18.72
N ASP A 41 -0.17 0.55 -19.83
CA ASP A 41 -1.35 1.33 -20.22
C ASP A 41 -2.66 0.59 -19.90
N SER A 42 -2.58 -0.58 -19.27
CA SER A 42 -3.76 -1.39 -18.93
C SER A 42 -4.26 -1.12 -17.53
N ASP A 43 -5.58 -1.08 -17.39
CA ASP A 43 -6.24 -1.19 -16.10
C ASP A 43 -6.32 -2.67 -15.71
N LEU A 44 -5.65 -3.04 -14.62
CA LEU A 44 -5.76 -4.37 -14.04
C LEU A 44 -6.99 -4.40 -13.13
N LYS A 45 -7.92 -5.31 -13.43
CA LYS A 45 -8.88 -5.84 -12.46
C LYS A 45 -8.41 -7.24 -12.12
N GLY A 46 -7.97 -7.53 -10.91
CA GLY A 46 -7.41 -8.84 -10.56
C GLY A 46 -6.00 -8.79 -9.97
N VAL A 47 -5.09 -9.67 -10.41
CA VAL A 47 -3.76 -9.84 -9.80
C VAL A 47 -2.62 -9.51 -10.75
N GLY A 48 -1.76 -8.58 -10.35
CA GLY A 48 -0.52 -8.21 -11.01
C GLY A 48 0.66 -8.87 -10.31
N ILE A 49 1.51 -9.56 -11.07
CA ILE A 49 2.70 -10.23 -10.58
C ILE A 49 3.92 -9.61 -11.24
N GLY A 50 4.77 -8.97 -10.44
CA GLY A 50 6.03 -8.37 -10.86
C GLY A 50 7.22 -9.29 -10.63
N LEU A 51 7.84 -9.74 -11.72
CA LEU A 51 9.05 -10.56 -11.73
C LEU A 51 10.19 -9.81 -12.45
N PRO A 52 10.92 -8.89 -11.79
CA PRO A 52 10.82 -8.52 -10.38
C PRO A 52 9.90 -7.34 -10.04
N ILE A 53 9.43 -6.57 -11.02
CA ILE A 53 8.72 -5.29 -10.81
C ILE A 53 7.37 -5.31 -11.51
N TYR A 54 6.34 -4.77 -10.85
CA TYR A 54 5.04 -4.53 -11.47
C TYR A 54 4.76 -3.03 -11.56
N ALA A 55 4.55 -2.53 -12.77
CA ALA A 55 4.25 -1.12 -13.00
C ALA A 55 3.12 -0.97 -14.02
N GLY A 56 1.90 -0.72 -13.52
CA GLY A 56 0.70 -0.53 -14.33
C GLY A 56 -0.01 0.77 -13.96
N LYS A 57 -0.99 1.15 -14.78
CA LYS A 57 -1.73 2.40 -14.56
C LYS A 57 -2.67 2.30 -13.36
N LYS A 58 -3.65 1.40 -13.45
CA LYS A 58 -4.66 1.18 -12.42
C LYS A 58 -4.67 -0.27 -11.98
N VAL A 59 -4.80 -0.47 -10.67
CA VAL A 59 -4.93 -1.80 -10.06
C VAL A 59 -6.18 -1.82 -9.19
N ASP A 60 -7.24 -2.46 -9.68
CA ASP A 60 -8.43 -2.83 -8.93
C ASP A 60 -8.26 -4.32 -8.50
N GLY A 61 -7.59 -4.54 -7.37
CA GLY A 61 -7.23 -5.90 -6.92
C GLY A 61 -5.90 -5.91 -6.19
N ALA A 62 -4.95 -6.75 -6.63
CA ALA A 62 -3.68 -6.93 -5.96
C ALA A 62 -2.48 -6.77 -6.90
N ALA A 63 -1.48 -5.99 -6.50
CA ALA A 63 -0.18 -5.93 -7.17
C ALA A 63 0.91 -6.49 -6.23
N LEU A 64 1.52 -7.59 -6.64
CA LEU A 64 2.55 -8.30 -5.90
C LEU A 64 3.85 -8.28 -6.70
N SER A 65 4.98 -8.01 -6.07
CA SER A 65 6.28 -8.01 -6.74
C SER A 65 7.41 -8.49 -5.84
N ILE A 66 8.51 -8.91 -6.45
CA ILE A 66 9.72 -9.27 -5.69
C ILE A 66 10.41 -8.00 -5.19
N ILE A 67 10.64 -7.02 -6.07
CA ILE A 67 11.41 -5.82 -5.75
C ILE A 67 10.49 -4.64 -5.49
N ALA A 68 9.68 -4.24 -6.46
CA ALA A 68 8.93 -3.00 -6.36
C ALA A 68 7.63 -3.00 -7.16
N ASN A 69 6.67 -2.22 -6.68
CA ASN A 69 5.47 -1.85 -7.43
C ASN A 69 5.44 -0.34 -7.67
N SER A 70 5.00 0.08 -8.85
CA SER A 70 4.83 1.49 -9.22
C SER A 70 3.56 1.67 -10.04
N ASN A 71 2.49 2.10 -9.39
CA ASN A 71 1.19 2.26 -10.04
C ASN A 71 0.65 3.68 -9.91
N GLU A 72 -0.22 4.13 -10.80
CA GLU A 72 -0.87 5.44 -10.62
C GLU A 72 -1.98 5.31 -9.57
N THR A 73 -2.94 4.41 -9.78
CA THR A 73 -4.07 4.20 -8.87
C THR A 73 -4.12 2.76 -8.38
N VAL A 74 -4.25 2.56 -7.08
CA VAL A 74 -4.45 1.24 -6.48
C VAL A 74 -5.70 1.22 -5.60
N ASN A 75 -6.69 0.43 -5.99
CA ASN A 75 -7.86 0.07 -5.19
C ASN A 75 -7.72 -1.40 -4.77
N GLY A 76 -7.16 -1.64 -3.59
CA GLY A 76 -6.93 -2.98 -3.08
C GLY A 76 -5.59 -3.14 -2.37
N PHE A 77 -4.76 -4.10 -2.81
CA PHE A 77 -3.51 -4.46 -2.14
C PHE A 77 -2.28 -4.21 -3.00
N GLN A 78 -1.22 -3.63 -2.42
CA GLN A 78 0.09 -3.51 -3.04
C GLN A 78 1.15 -4.09 -2.12
N GLY A 79 1.90 -5.09 -2.58
CA GLY A 79 2.89 -5.81 -1.79
C GLY A 79 4.20 -5.98 -2.54
N SER A 80 5.32 -5.57 -1.95
CA SER A 80 6.66 -5.90 -2.47
C SER A 80 7.52 -6.55 -1.40
N TRP A 81 8.33 -7.52 -1.79
CA TRP A 81 9.11 -8.31 -0.84
C TRP A 81 10.39 -7.61 -0.38
N LEU A 82 11.09 -6.89 -1.26
CA LEU A 82 12.45 -6.40 -0.98
C LEU A 82 12.62 -4.89 -0.93
N ALA A 83 11.80 -4.10 -1.63
CA ALA A 83 12.02 -2.66 -1.72
C ALA A 83 10.75 -1.86 -1.44
N TYR A 84 10.05 -1.40 -2.47
CA TYR A 84 9.09 -0.32 -2.32
C TYR A 84 7.79 -0.48 -3.08
N ASN A 85 6.76 0.17 -2.57
CA ASN A 85 5.51 0.42 -3.26
C ASN A 85 5.34 1.92 -3.47
N ILE A 86 5.09 2.33 -4.70
CA ILE A 86 4.69 3.68 -5.07
C ILE A 86 3.29 3.62 -5.67
N ALA A 87 2.43 4.50 -5.18
CA ALA A 87 1.13 4.81 -5.76
C ALA A 87 0.96 6.33 -5.84
N ASP A 88 0.34 6.85 -6.90
CA ASP A 88 -0.10 8.24 -6.87
C ASP A 88 -1.30 8.37 -5.94
N THR A 89 -2.33 7.55 -6.14
CA THR A 89 -3.53 7.47 -5.31
C THR A 89 -3.77 6.04 -4.85
N MET A 90 -4.27 5.89 -3.63
CA MET A 90 -4.55 4.57 -3.09
C MET A 90 -5.78 4.56 -2.19
N ALA A 91 -6.59 3.51 -2.33
CA ALA A 91 -7.58 3.06 -1.37
C ALA A 91 -7.32 1.58 -1.07
N GLY A 92 -6.91 1.26 0.15
CA GLY A 92 -6.55 -0.11 0.56
C GLY A 92 -5.21 -0.22 1.28
N CYS A 93 -4.49 -1.33 1.07
CA CYS A 93 -3.36 -1.74 1.90
C CYS A 93 -2.02 -1.79 1.14
N GLN A 94 -0.95 -1.19 1.69
CA GLN A 94 0.41 -1.34 1.19
C GLN A 94 1.33 -2.05 2.19
N LEU A 95 2.14 -3.00 1.70
CA LEU A 95 3.15 -3.72 2.46
C LEU A 95 4.49 -3.73 1.69
N ALA A 96 5.51 -3.07 2.23
CA ALA A 96 6.87 -3.04 1.68
C ALA A 96 7.85 -2.53 2.74
N PHE A 97 9.14 -2.41 2.43
CA PHE A 97 10.05 -1.64 3.28
C PHE A 97 9.76 -0.14 3.19
N VAL A 98 9.39 0.34 2.00
CA VAL A 98 9.05 1.74 1.76
C VAL A 98 7.71 1.82 1.03
N ASN A 99 6.74 2.52 1.61
CA ASN A 99 5.44 2.78 0.98
C ASN A 99 5.25 4.28 0.76
N LEU A 100 4.94 4.67 -0.48
CA LEU A 100 4.76 6.08 -0.87
C LEU A 100 3.41 6.25 -1.57
N ILE A 101 2.57 7.14 -1.02
CA ILE A 101 1.35 7.64 -1.67
C ILE A 101 1.52 9.13 -1.89
N GLN A 102 1.53 9.55 -3.17
CA GLN A 102 1.99 10.89 -3.56
C GLN A 102 0.89 11.94 -3.71
N LYS A 103 -0.38 11.53 -3.80
CA LYS A 103 -1.53 12.42 -3.98
C LYS A 103 -2.63 12.09 -2.97
N ILE A 104 -3.46 13.08 -2.68
CA ILE A 104 -4.65 12.91 -1.86
C ILE A 104 -5.65 12.05 -2.66
N ALA A 105 -6.20 11.04 -2.00
CA ALA A 105 -7.19 10.12 -2.59
C ALA A 105 -8.35 9.92 -1.61
N GLU A 106 -9.55 9.73 -2.16
CA GLU A 106 -10.71 9.34 -1.38
C GLU A 106 -10.65 7.84 -1.09
N GLY A 107 -10.57 7.48 0.19
CA GLY A 107 -10.60 6.09 0.63
C GLY A 107 -9.69 5.82 1.81
N PRO A 108 -9.99 4.78 2.61
CA PRO A 108 -9.14 4.39 3.71
C PRO A 108 -7.82 3.81 3.18
N THR A 109 -6.70 4.27 3.73
CA THR A 109 -5.38 3.71 3.44
C THR A 109 -4.77 3.06 4.68
N PHE A 110 -4.06 1.96 4.47
CA PHE A 110 -3.36 1.23 5.51
C PHE A 110 -1.95 0.86 5.01
N GLN A 111 -0.90 1.32 5.66
CA GLN A 111 0.47 1.08 5.24
C GLN A 111 1.26 0.37 6.35
N ILE A 112 1.99 -0.69 5.98
CA ILE A 112 2.97 -1.35 6.84
C ILE A 112 4.33 -1.33 6.14
N GLY A 113 5.36 -0.80 6.80
CA GLY A 113 6.72 -0.80 6.27
C GLY A 113 7.74 -0.15 7.20
N PHE A 114 9.01 -0.07 6.81
CA PHE A 114 9.99 0.69 7.60
C PHE A 114 9.79 2.19 7.45
N TYR A 115 9.46 2.65 6.25
CA TYR A 115 9.09 4.03 5.95
C TYR A 115 7.74 4.08 5.26
N ASN A 116 6.82 4.87 5.80
CA ASN A 116 5.52 5.13 5.19
C ASN A 116 5.35 6.63 4.96
N GLN A 117 4.99 7.00 3.73
CA GLN A 117 4.55 8.35 3.41
C GLN A 117 3.16 8.30 2.80
N CYS A 118 2.27 9.14 3.32
CA CYS A 118 0.91 9.25 2.82
C CYS A 118 0.46 10.71 2.79
N GLU A 119 0.00 11.13 1.62
CA GLU A 119 -0.66 12.42 1.44
C GLU A 119 -2.14 12.38 1.83
N THR A 120 -2.75 11.20 1.98
CA THR A 120 -4.16 11.04 2.39
C THR A 120 -4.32 10.53 3.83
N ARG A 121 -5.56 10.50 4.31
CA ARG A 121 -5.93 9.94 5.62
C ARG A 121 -5.78 8.42 5.62
N GLY A 122 -5.20 7.89 6.69
CA GLY A 122 -4.99 6.46 6.83
C GLY A 122 -4.35 6.03 8.13
N ILE A 123 -4.03 4.75 8.21
CA ILE A 123 -3.29 4.12 9.30
C ILE A 123 -1.90 3.75 8.79
N GLN A 124 -0.87 4.08 9.55
CA GLN A 124 0.52 3.77 9.18
C GLN A 124 1.23 3.04 10.33
N ILE A 125 1.87 1.92 10.02
CA ILE A 125 2.67 1.14 10.97
C ILE A 125 4.06 0.99 10.39
N GLY A 126 5.07 1.50 11.10
CA GLY A 126 6.44 1.45 10.62
C GLY A 126 7.47 2.03 11.55
N LEU A 127 8.74 2.10 11.14
CA LEU A 127 9.75 2.79 11.95
C LEU A 127 9.57 4.31 11.82
N VAL A 128 9.32 4.78 10.60
CA VAL A 128 9.09 6.18 10.28
C VAL A 128 7.79 6.31 9.50
N ASN A 129 6.88 7.13 10.03
CA ASN A 129 5.58 7.42 9.42
C ASN A 129 5.48 8.92 9.15
N ASN A 130 5.14 9.31 7.92
CA ASN A 130 5.06 10.70 7.47
C ASN A 130 3.73 10.94 6.75
N GLY A 131 2.74 11.41 7.51
CA GLY A 131 1.42 11.79 7.02
C GLY A 131 1.31 13.30 6.85
N ARG A 132 0.87 13.75 5.67
CA ARG A 132 0.49 15.16 5.46
C ARG A 132 -0.94 15.40 5.93
N ASP A 133 -1.92 14.68 5.40
CA ASP A 133 -3.35 14.91 5.65
C ASP A 133 -3.90 14.07 6.81
N ASN A 134 -3.65 14.51 8.05
CA ASN A 134 -4.36 14.05 9.25
C ASN A 134 -4.53 12.51 9.34
N ALA A 135 -3.41 11.78 9.37
CA ALA A 135 -3.42 10.33 9.54
C ALA A 135 -4.25 9.94 10.76
N ILE A 136 -5.09 8.91 10.64
CA ILE A 136 -6.02 8.45 11.69
C ILE A 136 -5.22 7.93 12.88
N PHE A 137 -4.23 7.08 12.60
CA PHE A 137 -3.34 6.50 13.60
C PHE A 137 -1.98 6.20 12.97
N GLN A 138 -0.91 6.45 13.71
CA GLN A 138 0.43 6.05 13.33
C GLN A 138 1.10 5.34 14.50
N TRP A 139 1.75 4.22 14.22
CA TRP A 139 2.60 3.52 15.18
C TRP A 139 4.00 3.35 14.61
N GLY A 140 4.99 3.92 15.29
CA GLY A 140 6.38 3.90 14.87
C GLY A 140 7.34 4.69 15.73
N LEU A 141 8.63 4.50 15.53
CA LEU A 141 9.66 5.22 16.28
C LEU A 141 9.54 6.73 16.06
N VAL A 142 9.26 7.14 14.82
CA VAL A 142 9.06 8.54 14.43
C VAL A 142 7.74 8.67 13.67
N ASN A 143 6.85 9.52 14.16
CA ASN A 143 5.54 9.77 13.53
C ASN A 143 5.35 11.26 13.30
N ILE A 144 5.23 11.65 12.03
CA ILE A 144 4.93 13.01 11.60
C ILE A 144 3.50 13.00 11.05
N ASN A 145 2.65 13.86 11.60
CA ASN A 145 1.26 14.03 11.19
C ASN A 145 0.92 15.51 11.09
N ARG A 146 1.28 16.16 9.96
CA ARG A 146 1.33 17.63 9.86
C ARG A 146 0.01 18.33 10.18
N HIS A 147 -1.11 17.72 9.81
CA HIS A 147 -2.47 18.21 10.09
C HIS A 147 -3.20 17.38 11.16
N GLY A 148 -2.47 16.55 11.91
CA GLY A 148 -2.96 15.74 13.02
C GLY A 148 -3.23 16.52 14.30
N ALA A 149 -3.63 15.81 15.35
CA ALA A 149 -3.75 16.40 16.68
C ALA A 149 -2.37 16.84 17.22
N MET A 150 -1.33 16.06 16.92
CA MET A 150 0.07 16.36 17.22
C MET A 150 0.91 16.28 15.94
N PRO A 151 1.60 17.37 15.54
CA PRO A 151 2.42 17.37 14.33
C PRO A 151 3.56 16.34 14.31
N PHE A 152 4.07 15.97 15.49
CA PHE A 152 5.17 15.03 15.68
C PHE A 152 4.98 14.27 16.99
N MET A 153 5.21 12.94 16.98
CA MET A 153 5.26 12.10 18.18
C MET A 153 6.19 10.89 18.00
N ILE A 154 6.69 10.38 19.12
CA ILE A 154 7.47 9.13 19.21
C ILE A 154 6.54 8.00 19.65
N LEU A 155 6.77 6.78 19.15
CA LEU A 155 5.99 5.56 19.36
C LEU A 155 4.60 5.59 18.72
N PHE A 156 3.72 6.53 19.05
CA PHE A 156 2.37 6.57 18.50
C PHE A 156 1.89 8.00 18.24
N ASN A 157 1.03 8.18 17.24
CA ASN A 157 0.38 9.46 16.92
C ASN A 157 -1.07 9.23 16.48
N PHE A 158 -1.92 10.24 16.69
CA PHE A 158 -3.35 10.19 16.40
C PHE A 158 -3.78 11.38 15.55
N GLY A 159 -4.76 11.12 14.69
CA GLY A 159 -5.43 12.16 13.92
C GLY A 159 -6.34 13.03 14.80
N LYS A 160 -6.63 14.24 14.31
CA LYS A 160 -7.67 15.10 14.85
C LYS A 160 -9.03 14.62 14.33
N LYS A 161 -10.07 14.68 15.17
CA LYS A 161 -11.46 14.55 14.70
C LYS A 161 -11.77 15.72 13.77
N VAL A 162 -12.08 15.40 12.51
CA VAL A 162 -12.63 16.39 11.57
C VAL A 162 -14.10 16.55 11.92
N GLN A 163 -14.50 17.76 12.28
CA GLN A 163 -15.90 18.13 12.54
C GLN A 163 -16.64 18.30 11.23
#